data_AF-A0A4S8NBJ4-F1
#
_entry.id   AF-A0A4S8NBJ4-F1
#
_cell.length_a   1.000
_cell.length_b   1.000
_cell.length_c   1.000
_cell.angle_alpha   90.00
_cell.angle_beta   90.00
_cell.angle_gamma   90.00
#
_symmetry.space_group_name_H-M   'P 1'
#
loop_
_entity.id
_entity.type
_entity.pdbx_description
1 polymer ?
#
loop_
_entity_poly.entity_id
_entity_poly.type
_entity_poly.pdbx_seq_one_letter_code
_entity_poly.pdbx_strand_id
1 'polypeptide(L)'
;MKIYLHLAPGAPIARLEGHGPVTRDYVRHLVRDIAGHVRVQPVIDLNQTIAVDAYEIPHRLRQAVRLIHPADVFPYATNLSRTMDLDPQIPHGEGGETSTDNLGPVTRSHHRIKTHDNTSQGWQVRQSNP
;
A
#
# COMPACT_ATOMS: atom_id res chain seq x y z
N MET A 1 5.48 -11.43 15.10
CA MET A 1 4.31 -11.09 14.26
C MET A 1 4.12 -9.57 14.28
N LYS A 2 3.83 -8.92 13.15
CA LYS A 2 3.51 -7.48 13.08
C LYS A 2 2.02 -7.31 12.85
N ILE A 3 1.40 -6.42 13.61
CA ILE A 3 0.01 -6.05 13.48
C ILE A 3 -0.03 -4.59 13.04
N TYR A 4 -0.84 -4.28 12.03
CA TYR A 4 -1.04 -2.93 11.54
C TYR A 4 -2.43 -2.45 11.90
N LEU A 5 -2.47 -1.34 12.63
CA LEU A 5 -3.69 -0.72 13.10
C LEU A 5 -3.72 0.73 12.62
N HIS A 6 -4.82 1.10 11.97
CA HIS A 6 -5.06 2.46 11.50
C HIS A 6 -6.23 3.05 12.25
N LEU A 7 -5.99 4.17 12.94
CA LEU A 7 -7.00 4.89 13.72
C LEU A 7 -6.88 6.38 13.42
N ALA A 8 -7.94 6.96 12.85
CA ALA A 8 -8.02 8.40 12.66
C ALA A 8 -8.30 9.10 14.00
N PRO A 9 -7.83 10.35 14.20
CA PRO A 9 -8.16 11.12 15.40
C PRO A 9 -9.67 11.18 15.65
N GLY A 10 -10.10 10.83 16.86
CA GLY A 10 -11.52 10.85 17.24
C GLY A 10 -12.38 9.70 16.71
N ALA A 11 -11.85 8.82 15.85
CA ALA A 11 -12.65 7.73 15.29
C ALA A 11 -13.03 6.68 16.36
N PRO A 12 -14.29 6.20 16.40
CA PRO A 12 -14.72 5.14 17.31
C PRO A 12 -14.29 3.74 16.86
N ILE A 13 -13.88 3.62 15.59
CA ILE A 13 -13.49 2.37 14.92
C ILE A 13 -12.08 2.52 14.36
N ALA A 14 -11.26 1.49 14.54
CA ALA A 14 -9.96 1.33 13.90
C ALA A 14 -10.02 0.22 12.84
N ARG A 15 -9.15 0.30 11.83
CA ARG A 15 -8.95 -0.79 10.86
C ARG A 15 -7.75 -1.63 11.28
N LEU A 16 -7.99 -2.92 11.51
CA LEU A 16 -6.97 -3.91 11.80
C LEU A 16 -6.73 -4.75 10.54
N GLU A 17 -5.54 -4.63 9.94
CA GLU A 17 -5.22 -5.38 8.72
C GLU A 17 -5.32 -6.90 8.96
N GLY A 18 -6.01 -7.61 8.06
CA GLY A 18 -6.24 -9.06 8.17
C GLY A 18 -7.38 -9.49 9.09
N HIS A 19 -7.99 -8.57 9.85
CA HIS A 19 -9.12 -8.87 10.75
C HIS A 19 -10.38 -8.05 10.42
N GLY A 20 -10.21 -6.80 9.97
CA GLY A 20 -11.33 -5.90 9.67
C GLY A 20 -11.49 -4.79 10.71
N PRO A 21 -12.67 -4.13 10.77
CA PRO A 21 -12.92 -3.06 11.71
C PRO A 21 -12.99 -3.56 13.16
N VAL A 22 -12.39 -2.83 14.08
CA VAL A 22 -12.41 -3.10 15.53
C VAL A 22 -12.73 -1.82 16.30
N THR A 23 -13.35 -1.95 17.47
CA THR A 23 -13.70 -0.77 18.28
C THR A 23 -12.45 -0.16 18.93
N ARG A 24 -12.50 1.14 19.22
CA ARG A 24 -11.43 1.83 19.97
C ARG A 24 -11.16 1.19 21.33
N ASP A 25 -12.18 0.64 21.99
CA ASP A 25 -12.02 0.00 23.29
C ASP A 25 -11.37 -1.38 23.17
N TYR A 26 -11.66 -2.13 22.10
CA TYR A 26 -10.91 -3.34 21.77
C TYR A 26 -9.43 -3.02 21.54
N VAL A 27 -9.12 -1.96 20.79
CA VAL A 27 -7.73 -1.51 20.60
C VAL A 27 -7.05 -1.18 21.92
N ARG A 28 -7.73 -0.44 22.82
CA ARG A 28 -7.18 -0.12 24.14
C ARG A 28 -6.86 -1.37 24.94
N HIS A 29 -7.78 -2.34 24.93
CA HIS A 29 -7.59 -3.60 25.61
C HIS A 29 -6.38 -4.36 25.04
N LEU A 30 -6.33 -4.52 23.72
CA LEU A 30 -5.22 -5.18 23.03
C LEU A 30 -3.87 -4.53 23.34
N VAL A 31 -3.78 -3.20 23.22
CA VAL A 31 -2.53 -2.44 23.45
C VAL A 31 -2.10 -2.52 24.91
N ARG A 32 -3.03 -2.57 25.86
CA ARG A 32 -2.72 -2.67 27.29
C ARG A 32 -1.90 -3.93 27.60
N ASP A 33 -2.27 -5.05 27.00
CA ASP A 33 -1.65 -6.34 27.27
C ASP A 33 -0.27 -6.48 26.62
N ILE A 34 0.01 -5.69 25.58
CA ILE A 34 1.26 -5.75 24.80
C ILE A 34 2.07 -4.45 24.85
N ALA A 35 1.78 -3.55 25.79
CA ALA A 35 2.25 -2.16 25.77
C ALA A 35 3.78 -2.00 25.59
N GLY A 36 4.59 -2.94 26.12
CA GLY A 36 6.05 -2.95 25.95
C GLY A 36 6.56 -3.38 24.56
N HIS A 37 5.67 -3.80 23.67
CA HIS A 37 5.99 -4.31 22.33
C HIS A 37 5.35 -3.48 21.20
N VAL A 38 4.77 -2.32 21.54
CA VAL A 38 4.14 -1.42 20.55
C VAL A 38 5.16 -0.44 20.00
N ARG A 39 5.29 -0.39 18.68
CA ARG A 39 6.02 0.66 17.97
C ARG A 39 5.03 1.62 17.33
N VAL A 40 4.96 2.84 17.85
CA VAL A 40 4.24 3.94 17.20
C VAL A 40 5.08 4.46 16.05
N GLN A 41 4.48 4.58 14.87
CA GLN A 41 5.13 5.19 13.71
C GLN A 41 4.67 6.65 13.56
N PRO A 42 5.54 7.55 13.06
CA PRO A 42 5.11 8.89 12.68
C PRO A 42 3.96 8.84 11.68
N VAL A 43 3.09 9.85 11.75
CA VAL A 43 2.02 10.03 10.75
C VAL A 43 2.67 10.20 9.38
N ILE A 44 2.17 9.45 8.40
CA ILE A 44 2.50 9.62 6.98
C ILE A 44 1.38 10.47 6.39
N ASP A 45 1.71 11.67 5.92
CA ASP A 45 0.77 12.47 5.14
C ASP A 45 0.58 11.80 3.77
N LEU A 46 -0.64 11.35 3.51
CA LEU A 46 -1.01 10.65 2.27
C LEU A 46 -1.29 11.62 1.12
N ASN A 47 -1.41 12.92 1.41
CA ASN A 47 -1.62 13.95 0.38
C ASN A 47 -0.30 14.45 -0.22
N GLN A 48 0.84 14.00 0.31
CA GLN A 48 2.16 14.38 -0.17
C GLN A 48 2.68 13.32 -1.14
N THR A 49 2.96 13.72 -2.38
CA THR A 49 3.74 12.90 -3.31
C THR A 49 5.17 12.75 -2.79
N ILE A 50 5.64 11.52 -2.67
CA ILE A 50 7.02 11.20 -2.29
C ILE A 50 7.67 10.48 -3.47
N ALA A 51 8.82 10.98 -3.92
CA ALA A 51 9.62 10.37 -4.99
C ALA A 51 11.08 10.21 -4.54
N VAL A 52 11.76 9.23 -5.12
CA VAL A 52 13.22 9.06 -5.01
C VAL A 52 13.83 8.75 -6.37
N ASP A 53 15.05 9.25 -6.58
CA ASP A 53 15.87 8.95 -7.75
C ASP A 53 16.68 7.66 -7.52
N ALA A 54 15.96 6.56 -7.33
CA ALA A 54 16.53 5.24 -7.15
C ALA A 54 15.50 4.16 -7.52
N TYR A 55 15.97 3.02 -8.02
CA TYR A 55 15.12 1.85 -8.29
C TYR A 55 14.52 1.25 -7.01
N GLU A 56 15.29 1.26 -5.91
CA GLU A 56 14.86 0.68 -4.64
C GLU A 56 13.76 1.53 -4.00
N ILE A 57 12.66 0.88 -3.59
CA ILE A 57 11.54 1.55 -2.91
C ILE A 57 11.83 1.67 -1.40
N PRO A 58 12.10 2.88 -0.86
CA PRO A 58 12.41 3.05 0.55
C PRO A 58 11.20 2.68 1.42
N HIS A 59 11.47 2.27 2.67
CA HIS A 59 10.41 1.81 3.57
C HIS A 59 9.27 2.83 3.71
N ARG A 60 9.57 4.14 3.86
CA ARG A 60 8.55 5.18 4.00
C ARG A 60 7.64 5.28 2.77
N LEU A 61 8.22 5.27 1.57
CA LEU A 61 7.47 5.29 0.31
C LEU A 61 6.61 4.04 0.16
N ARG A 62 7.18 2.87 0.46
CA ARG A 62 6.45 1.59 0.49
C ARG A 62 5.24 1.62 1.43
N GLN A 63 5.37 2.26 2.60
CA GLN A 63 4.24 2.43 3.52
C GLN A 63 3.19 3.40 2.95
N ALA A 64 3.62 4.54 2.39
CA ALA A 64 2.72 5.52 1.80
C ALA A 64 1.86 4.91 0.68
N VAL A 65 2.48 4.22 -0.28
CA VAL A 65 1.78 3.55 -1.39
C VAL A 65 0.70 2.58 -0.88
N ARG A 66 0.97 1.84 0.20
CA ARG A 66 0.02 0.87 0.77
C ARG A 66 -1.12 1.51 1.55
N LEU A 67 -0.90 2.69 2.08
CA LEU A 67 -1.94 3.45 2.77
C LEU A 67 -2.86 4.13 1.76
N ILE A 68 -2.30 4.65 0.66
CA ILE A 68 -3.04 5.21 -0.48
C ILE A 68 -3.85 4.11 -1.18
N HIS A 69 -3.19 2.98 -1.49
CA HIS A 69 -3.79 1.83 -2.16
C HIS A 69 -3.77 0.60 -1.22
N PRO A 70 -4.82 0.40 -0.40
CA PRO A 70 -4.87 -0.73 0.54
C PRO A 70 -5.18 -2.08 -0.11
N ALA A 71 -5.56 -2.09 -1.38
CA ALA A 71 -5.93 -3.26 -2.16
C ALA A 71 -5.14 -3.28 -3.48
N ASP A 72 -5.09 -4.45 -4.11
CA ASP A 72 -4.59 -4.59 -5.48
C ASP A 72 -5.29 -3.59 -6.41
N VAL A 73 -4.50 -2.81 -7.16
CA VAL A 73 -5.03 -1.76 -8.05
C VAL A 73 -5.50 -2.29 -9.40
N PHE A 74 -5.30 -3.59 -9.68
CA PHE A 74 -5.80 -4.22 -10.89
C PHE A 74 -7.35 -4.21 -10.89
N PRO A 75 -8.00 -4.01 -12.06
CA PRO A 75 -9.46 -3.95 -12.13
C PRO A 75 -10.15 -5.15 -11.46
N TYR A 76 -11.10 -4.87 -10.57
CA TYR A 76 -11.91 -5.85 -9.82
C TYR A 76 -11.12 -6.79 -8.88
N ALA A 77 -9.84 -6.54 -8.65
CA ALA A 77 -9.07 -7.33 -7.70
C ALA A 77 -9.51 -7.04 -6.25
N THR A 78 -9.47 -8.07 -5.40
CA THR A 78 -9.92 -8.00 -3.99
C THR A 78 -8.81 -8.31 -2.99
N ASN A 79 -7.57 -8.50 -3.47
CA ASN A 79 -6.46 -8.87 -2.60
C ASN A 79 -6.02 -7.68 -1.73
N LEU A 80 -5.95 -7.91 -0.42
CA LEU A 80 -5.52 -6.94 0.59
C LEU A 80 -4.15 -7.27 1.19
N SER A 81 -3.47 -8.29 0.64
CA SER A 81 -2.23 -8.80 1.21
C SER A 81 -1.09 -7.80 1.10
N ARG A 82 -0.37 -7.66 2.20
CA ARG A 82 0.89 -6.93 2.23
C ARG A 82 2.04 -7.62 1.48
N THR A 83 1.86 -8.78 0.85
CA THR A 83 2.94 -9.46 0.09
C THR A 83 2.94 -9.10 -1.39
N MET A 84 1.99 -8.30 -1.85
CA MET A 84 1.92 -7.81 -3.23
C MET A 84 3.16 -7.01 -3.62
N ASP A 85 3.51 -7.11 -4.90
CA ASP A 85 4.56 -6.30 -5.53
C ASP A 85 4.08 -4.85 -5.58
N LEU A 86 5.01 -3.89 -5.44
CA LEU A 86 4.72 -2.50 -5.76
C LEU A 86 5.23 -2.25 -7.17
N ASP A 87 4.30 -2.17 -8.11
CA ASP A 87 4.57 -2.19 -9.53
C ASP A 87 4.43 -0.79 -10.12
N PRO A 88 5.46 -0.29 -10.83
CA PRO A 88 5.45 1.07 -11.36
C PRO A 88 4.66 1.16 -12.66
N GLN A 89 3.72 2.09 -12.82
CA GLN A 89 3.01 2.33 -14.08
C GLN A 89 3.98 2.56 -15.24
N ILE A 90 4.92 3.49 -15.07
CA ILE A 90 6.04 3.74 -15.98
C ILE A 90 7.27 3.05 -15.40
N PRO A 91 7.86 2.06 -16.10
CA PRO A 91 9.06 1.38 -15.62
C PRO A 91 10.23 2.34 -15.39
N HIS A 92 11.05 2.07 -14.37
CA HIS A 92 12.25 2.86 -14.09
C HIS A 92 13.22 2.92 -15.28
N GLY A 93 13.37 1.83 -16.02
CA GLY A 93 14.21 1.78 -17.23
C GLY A 93 13.69 2.63 -18.40
N GLU A 94 12.43 3.08 -18.33
CA GLU A 94 11.76 3.93 -19.32
C GLU A 94 11.60 5.38 -18.82
N GLY A 95 12.27 5.73 -17.72
CA GLY A 95 12.22 7.08 -17.13
C GLY A 95 11.13 7.29 -16.08
N GLY A 96 10.47 6.22 -15.62
CA GLY A 96 9.50 6.32 -14.53
C GLY A 96 10.16 6.48 -13.16
N GLU A 97 9.73 7.49 -12.40
CA GLU A 97 10.23 7.70 -11.03
C GLU A 97 9.72 6.64 -10.05
N THR A 98 10.52 6.35 -9.04
CA THR A 98 10.05 5.60 -7.87
C THR A 98 9.27 6.56 -6.97
N SER A 99 7.96 6.68 -7.22
CA SER A 99 7.10 7.63 -6.52
C SER A 99 5.77 7.02 -6.07
N THR A 100 5.09 7.69 -5.14
CA THR A 100 3.73 7.33 -4.71
C THR A 100 2.71 7.40 -5.85
N ASP A 101 2.97 8.21 -6.87
CA ASP A 101 2.05 8.48 -7.98
C ASP A 101 2.27 7.49 -9.13
N ASN A 102 3.43 6.82 -9.15
CA ASN A 102 3.77 5.84 -10.16
C ASN A 102 3.63 4.39 -9.66
N LEU A 103 3.55 4.14 -8.35
CA LEU A 103 3.55 2.79 -7.78
C LEU A 103 2.18 2.37 -7.26
N GLY A 104 1.73 1.17 -7.67
CA GLY A 104 0.54 0.53 -7.08
C GLY A 104 0.81 -0.91 -6.65
N PRO A 105 0.17 -1.40 -5.59
CA PRO A 105 0.23 -2.81 -5.22
C PRO A 105 -0.49 -3.69 -6.25
N VAL A 106 0.17 -4.76 -6.69
CA VAL A 106 -0.43 -5.78 -7.57
C VAL A 106 0.04 -7.17 -7.17
N THR A 107 -0.80 -8.19 -7.39
CA THR A 107 -0.31 -9.57 -7.30
C THR A 107 0.75 -9.86 -8.38
N ARG A 108 1.61 -10.86 -8.13
CA ARG A 108 2.58 -11.33 -9.12
C ARG A 108 1.90 -11.72 -10.44
N SER A 109 0.70 -12.30 -10.39
CA SER A 109 -0.08 -12.68 -11.58
C SER A 109 -0.50 -11.45 -12.39
N HIS A 110 -1.04 -10.42 -11.73
CA HIS A 110 -1.43 -9.17 -12.39
C HIS A 110 -0.23 -8.40 -12.94
N HIS A 111 0.90 -8.37 -12.22
CA HIS A 111 2.15 -7.83 -12.75
C HIS A 111 2.55 -8.55 -14.05
N ARG A 112 2.50 -9.89 -14.09
CA ARG A 112 2.85 -10.65 -15.31
C ARG A 112 1.91 -10.35 -16.47
N ILE A 113 0.62 -10.18 -16.21
CA ILE A 113 -0.35 -9.78 -17.24
C ILE A 113 0.06 -8.43 -17.85
N LYS A 114 0.37 -7.43 -17.01
CA LYS A 114 0.86 -6.14 -17.48
C LYS A 114 2.16 -6.25 -18.28
N THR A 115 3.13 -7.03 -17.81
CA THR A 115 4.47 -7.09 -18.43
C THR A 115 4.52 -7.95 -19.70
N HIS A 116 3.72 -9.00 -19.78
CA HIS A 116 3.91 -10.06 -20.77
C HIS A 116 2.68 -10.34 -21.65
N ASP A 117 1.58 -9.61 -21.48
CA ASP A 117 0.49 -9.76 -22.44
C ASP A 117 0.95 -9.31 -23.83
N ASN A 118 0.86 -10.24 -24.76
CA ASN A 118 1.39 -10.15 -26.12
C ASN A 118 0.29 -9.91 -27.16
N THR A 119 -0.89 -9.48 -26.72
CA THR A 119 -1.95 -9.00 -27.62
C THR A 119 -1.51 -7.74 -28.35
N SER A 120 -2.11 -7.47 -29.52
CA SER A 120 -1.73 -6.34 -30.38
C SER A 120 -1.92 -4.94 -29.76
N GLN A 121 -2.53 -4.85 -28.56
CA GLN A 121 -2.61 -3.60 -27.79
C GLN A 121 -1.95 -3.70 -26.40
N GLY A 122 -1.66 -4.91 -25.91
CA GLY A 122 -1.16 -5.17 -24.56
C GLY A 122 -2.07 -4.65 -23.45
N TRP A 123 -1.75 -4.97 -22.20
CA TRP A 123 -2.38 -4.29 -21.06
C TRP A 123 -1.78 -2.91 -20.88
N GLN A 124 -2.62 -1.88 -20.94
CA GLN A 124 -2.23 -0.50 -20.66
C GLN A 124 -2.70 -0.15 -19.25
N VAL A 125 -1.77 0.29 -18.39
CA VAL A 125 -2.10 0.73 -17.03
C VAL A 125 -2.07 2.25 -16.96
N ARG A 126 -3.15 2.84 -16.44
CA ARG A 126 -3.20 4.25 -16.09
C ARG A 126 -3.85 4.40 -14.71
N GLN A 127 -3.01 4.58 -13.70
CA GLN A 127 -3.35 5.07 -12.39
C GLN A 127 -3.69 6.56 -12.55
N SER A 128 -4.94 6.92 -12.29
CA SER A 128 -5.26 8.30 -11.94
C SER A 128 -4.52 8.63 -10.65
N ASN A 129 -3.92 9.83 -10.55
CA ASN A 129 -3.37 10.29 -9.28
C ASN A 129 -4.40 10.07 -8.15
N PRO A 130 -3.95 9.72 -6.94
CA PRO A 130 -4.85 9.56 -5.81
C PRO A 130 -5.66 10.83 -5.50
#